data_AF-A0A1H4P292-F1
#
_entry.id   AF-A0A1H4P292-F1
#
_cell.length_a   1.000
_cell.length_b   1.000
_cell.length_c   1.000
_cell.angle_alpha   90.00
_cell.angle_beta   90.00
_cell.angle_gamma   90.00
#
_symmetry.space_group_name_H-M   'P 1'
#
loop_
_entity.id
_entity.type
_entity.pdbx_description
1 polymer ?
#
loop_
_entity_poly.entity_id
_entity_poly.type
_entity_poly.pdbx_seq_one_letter_code
_entity_poly.pdbx_strand_id
1 'polypeptide(L)' 'MRQEKDSWMTEDDTILAEITLKHIRSGSYELKAFEEAADRLGRTASICSFRWNCVVREGYEKEINTAKAERKKLMAIS' A
#
# COMPACT_ATOMS: atom_id res chain seq x y z
N MET A 1 25.73 1.19 19.11
CA MET A 1 24.79 0.53 18.18
C MET A 1 23.46 1.24 18.29
N ARG A 2 23.04 1.98 17.27
CA ARG A 2 21.73 2.63 17.26
C ARG A 2 20.76 1.55 16.79
N GLN A 3 20.11 0.86 17.72
CA GLN A 3 18.87 0.15 17.40
C GLN A 3 17.91 1.23 16.89
N GLU A 4 17.79 1.37 15.57
CA GLU A 4 16.57 1.93 15.01
C GLU A 4 15.48 0.94 15.42
N LYS A 5 14.84 1.24 16.56
CA LYS A 5 13.57 0.65 16.92
C LYS A 5 12.72 0.74 15.66
N ASP A 6 12.25 -0.41 15.17
CA ASP A 6 11.37 -0.55 14.01
C ASP A 6 10.33 0.57 14.10
N SER A 7 10.57 1.67 13.37
CA SER A 7 9.85 2.94 13.55
C SER A 7 8.56 2.94 12.74
N TRP A 8 8.00 1.75 12.56
CA TRP A 8 6.75 1.46 11.89
C TRP A 8 5.73 1.17 12.97
N MET A 9 4.73 2.04 13.06
CA MET A 9 3.56 1.82 13.88
C MET A 9 2.46 1.15 13.05
N THR A 10 1.49 0.56 13.73
CA THR A 10 0.30 0.00 13.07
C THR A 10 -0.41 1.05 12.21
N GLU A 11 -0.38 2.32 12.64
CA GLU A 11 -0.93 3.44 11.86
C GLU A 11 -0.17 3.67 10.53
N ASP A 12 1.16 3.49 10.53
CA ASP A 12 1.96 3.60 9.30
C ASP A 12 1.61 2.47 8.32
N ASP A 13 1.39 1.25 8.84
CA ASP A 13 0.94 0.10 8.05
C ASP A 13 -0.47 0.32 7.49
N THR A 14 -1.37 0.92 8.27
CA THR A 14 -2.72 1.30 7.82
C THR A 14 -2.66 2.34 6.70
N ILE A 15 -1.85 3.40 6.85
CA ILE A 15 -1.69 4.43 5.81
C ILE A 15 -1.13 3.81 4.52
N LEU A 16 -0.12 2.96 4.62
CA LEU A 16 0.47 2.25 3.48
C LEU A 16 -0.57 1.37 2.77
N ALA A 17 -1.42 0.67 3.53
CA ALA A 17 -2.47 -0.18 2.99
C ALA A 17 -3.57 0.62 2.30
N GLU A 18 -4.07 1.67 2.93
CA GLU A 18 -5.15 2.51 2.38
C GLU A 18 -4.75 3.13 1.04
N ILE A 19 -3.55 3.70 0.96
CA ILE A 19 -3.03 4.28 -0.28
C ILE A 19 -2.87 3.19 -1.34
N THR A 20 -2.26 2.06 -0.99
CA THR A 20 -2.03 0.97 -1.96
C THR A 20 -3.35 0.41 -2.50
N LEU A 21 -4.33 0.16 -1.64
CA LEU A 21 -5.67 -0.31 -2.03
C LEU A 21 -6.40 0.69 -2.92
N LYS A 22 -6.31 1.99 -2.61
CA LYS A 22 -6.85 3.07 -3.45
C LYS A 22 -6.25 3.02 -4.87
N HIS A 23 -4.93 2.88 -4.98
CA HIS A 23 -4.29 2.76 -6.30
C HIS A 23 -4.72 1.50 -7.05
N ILE A 24 -4.84 0.35 -6.36
CA ILE A 24 -5.34 -0.90 -6.97
C ILE A 24 -6.76 -0.71 -7.54
N ARG A 25 -7.67 -0.07 -6.79
CA ARG A 25 -9.04 0.22 -7.24
C ARG A 25 -9.07 1.13 -8.48
N SER A 26 -8.22 2.16 -8.48
CA SER A 26 -8.13 3.12 -9.60
C SER A 26 -7.43 2.56 -10.84
N GLY A 27 -6.71 1.43 -10.71
CA GLY A 27 -5.90 0.87 -11.80
C GLY A 27 -4.57 1.58 -12.03
N SER A 28 -4.13 2.44 -11.10
CA SER A 28 -2.81 3.07 -11.12
C SER A 28 -1.68 2.05 -10.88
N TYR A 29 -0.46 2.42 -11.25
CA TYR A 29 0.76 1.64 -10.98
C TYR A 29 1.06 1.55 -9.47
N GLU A 30 1.56 0.39 -9.03
CA GLU A 30 1.97 0.15 -7.63
C GLU A 30 3.11 1.09 -7.20
N LEU A 31 4.02 1.45 -8.11
CA LEU A 31 5.10 2.41 -7.83
C LEU A 31 4.54 3.76 -7.34
N LYS A 32 3.50 4.28 -8.00
CA LYS A 32 2.87 5.55 -7.60
C LYS A 32 2.22 5.45 -6.22
N ALA A 33 1.71 4.29 -5.86
CA ALA A 33 1.16 4.06 -4.53
C ALA A 33 2.24 4.12 -3.46
N PHE A 34 3.40 3.52 -3.72
CA PHE A 34 4.54 3.55 -2.80
C PHE A 34 5.18 4.93 -2.73
N GLU A 35 5.20 5.70 -3.81
CA GLU A 35 5.62 7.11 -3.81
C GLU A 35 4.67 7.97 -2.95
N GLU A 36 3.35 7.87 -3.16
CA GLU A 36 2.35 8.60 -2.36
C GLU A 36 2.43 8.22 -0.87
N ALA A 37 2.59 6.93 -0.56
CA ALA A 37 2.76 6.47 0.82
C ALA A 37 4.08 6.91 1.44
N ALA A 38 5.16 6.92 0.66
CA ALA A 38 6.48 7.37 1.11
C ALA A 38 6.47 8.86 1.48
N ASP A 39 5.88 9.70 0.63
CA ASP A 39 5.73 11.13 0.91
C ASP A 39 4.94 11.38 2.20
N ARG A 40 3.87 10.61 2.42
CA ARG A 40 3.01 10.77 3.59
C ARG A 40 3.64 10.27 4.89
N LEU A 41 4.43 9.21 4.83
CA LEU A 41 5.11 8.62 5.97
C LEU A 41 6.51 9.21 6.22
N GLY A 42 6.98 10.10 5.36
CA GLY A 42 8.35 10.64 5.42
C GLY A 42 9.41 9.56 5.19
N ARG A 43 9.13 8.59 4.30
CA ARG A 43 9.98 7.43 3.98
C ARG A 43 10.38 7.43 2.51
N THR A 44 11.07 6.38 2.06
CA THR A 44 11.38 6.14 0.65
C THR A 44 10.43 5.09 0.07
N ALA A 45 10.03 5.26 -1.19
CA ALA A 45 9.14 4.31 -1.88
C ALA A 45 9.66 2.86 -1.84
N SER A 46 10.99 2.65 -1.90
CA SER A 46 11.60 1.34 -1.76
C SER A 46 11.36 0.70 -0.38
N ILE A 47 11.40 1.48 0.69
CA ILE A 47 11.13 1.02 2.06
C ILE A 47 9.64 0.69 2.19
N CYS A 48 8.75 1.54 1.67
CA CYS A 48 7.30 1.28 1.65
C CYS A 48 6.97 0.00 0.87
N SER A 49 7.61 -0.22 -0.29
CA SER A 49 7.42 -1.44 -1.08
C SER A 49 7.89 -2.69 -0.33
N PHE A 50 9.04 -2.62 0.34
CA PHE A 50 9.52 -3.73 1.18
C PHE A 50 8.56 -4.02 2.33
N ARG A 51 8.15 -2.99 3.09
CA ARG A 51 7.20 -3.14 4.20
C ARG A 51 5.86 -3.71 3.75
N TRP A 52 5.34 -3.23 2.61
CA TRP A 52 4.13 -3.75 2.01
C TRP A 52 4.27 -5.24 1.69
N ASN A 53 5.31 -5.62 0.95
CA ASN A 53 5.48 -6.99 0.46
C ASN A 53 5.80 -8.00 1.58
N CYS A 54 6.50 -7.59 2.64
CA CYS A 54 6.94 -8.49 3.70
C CYS A 54 6.01 -8.57 4.90
N VAL A 55 5.23 -7.51 5.19
CA VAL A 55 4.48 -7.42 6.47
C VAL A 55 3.01 -7.09 6.24
N VAL A 56 2.72 -6.04 5.46
CA VAL A 56 1.36 -5.49 5.41
C VAL A 56 0.46 -6.30 4.48
N ARG A 57 0.96 -6.73 3.31
CA ARG A 57 0.15 -7.35 2.25
C ARG A 57 -0.64 -8.58 2.72
N GLU A 58 -0.04 -9.42 3.55
CA GLU A 58 -0.68 -10.65 4.06
C GLU A 58 -1.94 -10.33 4.89
N GLY A 59 -1.93 -9.22 5.64
CA GLY A 59 -3.06 -8.78 6.45
C GLY A 59 -4.23 -8.20 5.64
N TYR A 60 -4.01 -7.82 4.38
CA TYR A 60 -5.00 -7.12 3.54
C TYR A 60 -5.39 -7.90 2.28
N GLU A 61 -5.17 -9.22 2.22
CA GLU A 61 -5.45 -10.02 1.02
C GLU A 61 -6.91 -9.93 0.56
N LYS A 62 -7.87 -9.89 1.51
CA LYS A 62 -9.30 -9.80 1.20
C LYS A 62 -9.64 -8.46 0.56
N GLU A 63 -9.09 -7.39 1.09
CA GLU A 63 -9.24 -6.02 0.63
C GLU A 63 -8.58 -5.84 -0.74
N ILE A 64 -7.40 -6.44 -0.95
CA ILE A 64 -6.72 -6.45 -2.26
C ILE A 64 -7.59 -7.13 -3.31
N ASN A 65 -8.17 -8.29 -2.99
CA ASN A 65 -9.05 -9.01 -3.91
C ASN A 65 -10.32 -8.20 -4.21
N THR A 66 -10.89 -7.56 -3.19
CA THR A 66 -12.06 -6.68 -3.34
C THR A 66 -11.74 -5.48 -4.23
N ALA A 67 -10.61 -4.80 -3.98
CA ALA A 67 -10.12 -3.68 -4.78
C ALA A 67 -9.90 -4.05 -6.25
N LYS A 68 -9.34 -5.23 -6.52
CA LYS A 68 -9.18 -5.77 -7.88
C LYS A 68 -10.51 -6.07 -8.55
N ALA A 69 -11.47 -6.64 -7.82
CA ALA A 69 -12.81 -6.92 -8.34
C ALA A 69 -13.57 -5.63 -8.68
N GLU A 70 -13.48 -4.61 -7.82
CA GLU A 70 -14.05 -3.28 -8.05
C GLU A 70 -13.44 -2.63 -9.30
N ARG A 71 -12.11 -2.65 -9.44
CA ARG A 71 -11.43 -2.16 -10.65
C ARG A 71 -11.96 -2.87 -11.90
N LYS A 72 -12.07 -4.20 -11.88
CA LYS A 72 -12.59 -4.98 -13.01
C LYS A 72 -14.02 -4.57 -13.36
N LYS A 73 -14.86 -4.32 -12.36
CA LYS A 73 -16.24 -3.85 -12.55
C LYS A 73 -16.27 -2.45 -13.16
N LEU A 74 -15.43 -1.52 -12.71
CA LEU A 74 -15.32 -0.17 -13.28
C LEU A 74 -14.88 -0.21 -14.76
N MET A 75 -13.90 -1.05 -15.08
CA MET A 75 -13.44 -1.26 -16.46
C MET A 75 -14.50 -1.90 -17.37
N ALA A 76 -15.46 -2.66 -16.82
CA ALA A 76 -16.52 -3.29 -17.60
C ALA A 76 -17.73 -2.36 -17.85
N ILE A 77 -17.83 -1.25 -17.13
CA ILE A 77 -18.90 -0.24 -17.26
C ILE A 77 -18.46 0.94 -18.14
N SER A 78 -17.13 1.12 -18.32
CA SER A 78 -16.54 2.14 -19.20
C SER A 78 -16.48 1.67 -20.64
#